data_AF-A0A562ZSG0-F1
#
_entry.id   AF-A0A562ZSG0-F1
#
_cell.length_a   1.000
_cell.length_b   1.000
_cell.length_c   1.000
_cell.angle_alpha   90.00
_cell.angle_beta   90.00
_cell.angle_gamma   90.00
#
_symmetry.space_group_name_H-M   'P 1'
#
loop_
_entity.id
_entity.type
_entity.pdbx_description
1 polymer ?
#
loop_
_entity_poly.entity_id
_entity_poly.type
_entity_poly.pdbx_seq_one_letter_code
_entity_poly.pdbx_strand_id
1 'polypeptide(L)'
;MASRFSHFHTSLHRPKLIMGIEKGMFAGLMMLVTMGMGLRAYWFIPLAFLLFLVGRWLSKRDDQYVANLAAYLREEHIYDATPRPKDDVWMRPKGWGRGLPR
;
A
#
# COMPACT_ATOMS: atom_id res chain seq x y z
N MET A 1 30.38 13.78 -13.64
CA MET A 1 28.98 13.78 -14.15
C MET A 1 28.05 13.93 -12.95
N ALA A 2 27.46 15.11 -12.76
CA ALA A 2 26.49 15.33 -11.71
C ALA A 2 25.15 14.72 -12.13
N SER A 3 24.76 13.59 -11.54
CA SER A 3 23.40 13.08 -11.68
C SER A 3 22.46 14.04 -10.95
N ARG A 4 21.53 14.65 -11.68
CA ARG A 4 20.44 15.42 -11.08
C ARG A 4 19.57 14.45 -10.27
N PHE A 5 19.78 14.38 -8.96
CA PHE A 5 18.81 13.80 -8.04
C PHE A 5 17.68 14.82 -7.86
N SER A 6 16.63 14.66 -8.65
CA SER A 6 15.34 15.26 -8.34
C SER A 6 14.77 14.50 -7.15
N HIS A 7 14.51 15.19 -6.03
CA HIS A 7 13.72 14.68 -4.92
C HIS A 7 12.27 14.51 -5.39
N PHE A 8 12.01 13.48 -6.20
CA PHE A 8 10.66 13.06 -6.52
C PHE A 8 10.07 12.42 -5.27
N HIS A 9 9.31 13.21 -4.49
CA HIS A 9 8.54 12.66 -3.40
C HIS A 9 7.44 11.76 -3.98
N THR A 10 7.34 10.53 -3.49
CA THR A 10 6.35 9.54 -3.92
C THR A 10 4.91 10.06 -3.84
N SER A 11 4.65 11.04 -2.95
CA SER A 11 3.38 11.76 -2.84
C SER A 11 3.03 12.63 -4.06
N LEU A 12 4.00 13.02 -4.88
CA LEU A 12 3.79 13.78 -6.13
C LEU A 12 3.45 12.86 -7.31
N HIS A 13 3.68 11.54 -7.18
CA HIS A 13 3.44 10.60 -8.25
C HIS A 13 2.01 10.05 -8.16
N ARG A 14 1.19 10.26 -9.19
CA ARG A 14 -0.12 9.61 -9.27
C ARG A 14 0.07 8.09 -9.33
N PRO A 15 -0.50 7.32 -8.40
CA PRO A 15 -0.39 5.87 -8.46
C PRO A 15 -1.12 5.33 -9.70
N LYS A 16 -0.55 4.29 -10.32
CA LYS A 16 -1.17 3.64 -11.47
C LYS A 16 -2.30 2.73 -10.99
N LEU A 17 -3.54 3.21 -11.11
CA LEU A 17 -4.75 2.44 -10.82
C LEU A 17 -5.10 1.50 -11.99
N ILE A 18 -5.69 0.34 -11.68
CA ILE A 18 -6.25 -0.59 -12.66
C ILE A 18 -7.76 -0.43 -12.61
N MET A 19 -8.39 -0.01 -13.70
CA MET A 19 -9.85 0.23 -13.77
C MET A 19 -10.38 1.16 -12.64
N GLY A 20 -9.55 2.10 -12.18
CA GLY A 20 -9.89 3.03 -11.10
C GLY A 20 -9.79 2.46 -9.68
N ILE A 21 -9.10 1.33 -9.49
CA ILE A 21 -8.78 0.76 -8.19
C ILE A 21 -7.29 0.45 -8.01
N GLU A 22 -6.83 0.40 -6.76
CA GLU A 22 -5.44 0.07 -6.45
C GLU A 22 -5.09 -1.36 -6.90
N LYS A 23 -3.85 -1.57 -7.36
CA LYS A 23 -3.36 -2.85 -7.88
C LYS A 23 -3.51 -4.00 -6.88
N GLY A 24 -3.21 -3.76 -5.60
CA GLY A 24 -3.30 -4.77 -4.55
C GLY A 24 -4.74 -5.25 -4.35
N MET A 25 -5.69 -4.31 -4.32
CA MET A 25 -7.12 -4.61 -4.19
C MET A 25 -7.67 -5.33 -5.43
N PHE A 26 -7.25 -4.92 -6.64
CA PHE A 26 -7.62 -5.61 -7.87
C PHE A 26 -7.12 -7.06 -7.87
N ALA A 27 -5.87 -7.30 -7.46
CA ALA A 27 -5.31 -8.65 -7.35
C ALA A 27 -6.09 -9.50 -6.32
N GLY A 28 -6.42 -8.92 -5.17
CA GLY A 28 -7.23 -9.59 -4.14
C GLY A 28 -8.63 -9.97 -4.65
N LEU A 29 -9.31 -9.06 -5.37
CA LEU A 29 -10.60 -9.33 -5.99
C LEU A 29 -10.52 -10.46 -7.02
N MET A 30 -9.52 -10.44 -7.90
CA MET A 30 -9.34 -11.49 -8.91
C MET A 30 -9.06 -12.84 -8.26
N MET A 31 -8.25 -12.89 -7.20
CA MET A 31 -8.02 -14.11 -6.43
C MET A 31 -9.32 -14.65 -5.81
N LEU A 32 -10.17 -13.78 -5.28
CA LEU A 32 -11.46 -14.15 -4.69
C LEU A 32 -12.42 -14.72 -5.75
N VAL A 33 -12.45 -14.11 -6.93
CA VAL A 33 -13.24 -14.59 -8.08
C VAL A 33 -12.73 -15.94 -8.57
N THR A 34 -11.42 -16.10 -8.80
CA THR A 34 -10.86 -17.37 -9.30
C THR A 34 -11.04 -18.51 -8.29
N MET A 35 -10.84 -18.23 -7.00
CA MET A 35 -11.07 -19.22 -5.93
C MET A 35 -12.56 -19.58 -5.81
N GLY A 36 -13.46 -18.59 -5.87
CA GLY A 36 -14.89 -18.81 -5.86
C GLY A 36 -15.38 -19.64 -7.04
N MET A 37 -14.83 -19.40 -8.25
CA MET A 37 -15.12 -20.22 -9.43
C MET A 37 -14.61 -21.66 -9.26
N GLY A 38 -13.42 -21.86 -8.70
CA GLY A 38 -12.88 -23.18 -8.38
C GLY A 38 -13.76 -23.98 -7.41
N LEU A 39 -14.38 -23.30 -6.45
CA LEU A 39 -15.32 -23.88 -5.49
C LEU A 39 -16.76 -24.02 -6.02
N ARG A 40 -17.01 -23.69 -7.30
CA ARG A 40 -18.36 -23.61 -7.91
C ARG A 40 -19.32 -22.66 -7.19
N ALA A 41 -18.78 -21.73 -6.41
CA ALA A 41 -19.55 -20.76 -5.67
C ALA A 41 -19.74 -19.49 -6.53
N TYR A 42 -20.54 -19.61 -7.58
CA TYR A 42 -20.77 -18.50 -8.54
C TYR A 42 -21.42 -17.26 -7.91
N TRP A 43 -22.02 -17.41 -6.72
CA TRP A 43 -22.52 -16.32 -5.90
C TRP A 43 -21.42 -15.32 -5.49
N PHE A 44 -20.14 -15.70 -5.54
CA PHE A 44 -19.03 -14.77 -5.31
C PHE A 44 -18.87 -13.73 -6.42
N ILE A 45 -19.41 -13.95 -7.62
CA ILE A 45 -19.32 -13.00 -8.74
C ILE A 45 -20.05 -11.68 -8.42
N PRO A 46 -21.34 -11.66 -8.05
CA PRO A 46 -22.01 -10.42 -7.67
C PRO A 46 -21.39 -9.79 -6.42
N LEU A 47 -20.91 -10.60 -5.47
CA LEU A 47 -20.20 -10.10 -4.28
C LEU A 47 -18.90 -9.38 -4.67
N ALA A 48 -18.08 -9.97 -5.53
CA ALA A 48 -16.86 -9.37 -6.04
C ALA A 48 -17.12 -8.08 -6.83
N PHE A 49 -18.24 -8.02 -7.57
CA PHE A 49 -18.66 -6.80 -8.25
C PHE A 49 -19.02 -5.68 -7.25
N LEU A 50 -19.75 -6.00 -6.18
CA LEU A 50 -20.04 -5.02 -5.13
C LEU A 50 -18.76 -4.52 -4.44
N LEU A 51 -17.85 -5.44 -4.11
CA LEU A 51 -16.55 -5.07 -3.52
C LEU A 51 -15.71 -4.21 -4.48
N PHE A 52 -15.75 -4.48 -5.79
CA PHE A 52 -15.12 -3.64 -6.80
C PHE A 52 -15.68 -2.21 -6.81
N LEU A 53 -17.01 -2.04 -6.71
CA LEU A 53 -17.63 -0.72 -6.67
C LEU A 53 -17.21 0.07 -5.41
N VAL A 54 -17.20 -0.59 -4.26
CA VAL A 54 -16.71 0.00 -3.00
C VAL A 54 -15.25 0.40 -3.13
N GLY A 55 -14.41 -0.48 -3.67
CA GLY A 55 -13.01 -0.20 -3.93
C GLY A 55 -12.82 1.00 -4.85
N ARG A 56 -13.57 1.07 -5.95
CA ARG A 56 -13.51 2.19 -6.91
C ARG A 56 -13.96 3.51 -6.28
N TRP A 57 -14.94 3.45 -5.39
CA TRP A 57 -15.40 4.63 -4.65
C TRP A 57 -14.35 5.12 -3.64
N LEU A 58 -13.68 4.20 -2.94
CA LEU A 58 -12.58 4.52 -2.03
C LEU A 58 -11.38 5.12 -2.77
N SER A 59 -10.93 4.45 -3.84
CA SER A 59 -9.80 4.91 -4.65
C SER A 59 -10.06 6.25 -5.33
N LYS A 60 -11.32 6.62 -5.61
CA LYS A 60 -11.65 7.97 -6.11
C LYS A 60 -11.37 9.10 -5.11
N ARG A 61 -11.42 8.80 -3.80
CA ARG A 61 -11.22 9.80 -2.74
C ARG A 61 -9.75 9.98 -2.42
N ASP A 62 -9.03 8.88 -2.32
CA ASP A 62 -7.59 8.85 -2.11
C ASP A 62 -7.02 7.60 -2.79
N ASP A 63 -6.22 7.83 -3.81
CA ASP A 63 -5.64 6.78 -4.64
C ASP A 63 -4.63 5.90 -3.85
N GLN A 64 -4.21 6.33 -2.65
CA GLN A 64 -3.28 5.63 -1.75
C GLN A 64 -3.93 5.10 -0.48
N TYR A 65 -5.25 5.27 -0.31
CA TYR A 65 -5.96 4.93 0.92
C TYR A 65 -5.73 3.50 1.37
N VAL A 66 -5.83 2.52 0.46
CA VAL A 66 -5.72 1.10 0.80
C VAL A 66 -4.28 0.73 1.15
N ALA A 67 -3.29 1.22 0.41
CA ALA A 67 -1.88 1.08 0.78
C ALA A 67 -1.56 1.65 2.16
N ASN A 68 -2.07 2.85 2.47
CA ASN A 68 -1.86 3.51 3.76
C ASN A 68 -2.58 2.76 4.89
N LEU A 69 -3.82 2.31 4.68
CA LEU A 69 -4.55 1.50 5.65
C LEU A 69 -3.83 0.15 5.90
N ALA A 70 -3.33 -0.50 4.85
CA ALA A 70 -2.59 -1.75 4.98
C ALA A 70 -1.21 -1.58 5.65
N ALA A 71 -0.60 -0.39 5.56
CA ALA A 71 0.58 -0.03 6.33
C ALA A 71 0.21 0.20 7.79
N TYR A 72 -0.83 0.98 8.05
CA TYR A 72 -1.32 1.27 9.39
C TYR A 72 -1.75 0.02 10.16
N LEU A 73 -2.52 -0.88 9.55
CA LEU A 73 -2.92 -2.16 10.15
C LEU A 73 -1.73 -3.09 10.42
N ARG A 74 -0.64 -2.96 9.64
CA ARG A 74 0.61 -3.65 9.94
C ARG A 74 1.38 -2.99 11.10
N GLU A 75 1.24 -1.68 11.27
CA GLU A 75 1.90 -0.90 12.30
C GLU A 75 1.19 -0.91 13.66
N GLU A 76 -0.10 -1.25 13.72
CA GLU A 76 -0.83 -1.38 15.00
C GLU A 76 -0.19 -2.41 15.96
N HIS A 77 0.52 -3.41 15.43
CA HIS A 77 1.30 -4.37 16.21
C HIS A 77 2.77 -3.97 16.41
N ILE A 78 3.17 -2.79 15.95
CA ILE A 78 4.54 -2.30 16.02
C ILE A 78 4.57 -0.96 16.74
N TYR A 79 4.09 -0.95 17.99
CA TYR A 79 4.58 0.02 18.97
C TYR A 79 5.98 -0.41 19.41
N ASP A 80 6.94 -0.22 18.51
CA ASP A 80 8.35 -0.44 18.81
C ASP A 80 9.09 0.86 18.51
N ALA A 81 9.57 1.49 19.58
CA ALA A 81 10.43 2.67 19.50
C ALA A 81 11.84 2.31 19.02
N THR A 82 12.16 1.02 18.85
CA THR A 82 13.46 0.60 18.35
C THR A 82 13.58 0.90 16.85
N PRO A 83 14.69 1.54 16.45
CA PRO A 83 14.92 1.85 15.05
C PRO A 83 15.14 0.56 14.25
N ARG A 84 14.39 0.40 13.15
CA ARG A 84 14.50 -0.79 12.31
C ARG A 84 15.79 -0.76 11.50
N PRO A 85 16.33 -1.91 11.07
CA PRO A 85 17.52 -1.96 10.20
C PRO A 85 17.33 -1.23 8.86
N LYS A 86 16.08 -1.03 8.42
CA LYS A 86 15.73 -0.22 7.23
C LYS A 86 15.77 1.29 7.50
N ASP A 87 15.60 1.71 8.75
CA ASP A 87 15.78 3.09 9.23
C ASP A 87 17.25 3.32 9.62
N ASP A 88 18.11 2.74 8.78
CA ASP A 88 19.52 2.53 8.95
C ASP A 88 20.18 3.84 9.40
N VAL A 89 21.04 3.76 10.42
CA VAL A 89 21.70 4.93 11.04
C VAL A 89 22.41 5.80 10.00
N TRP A 90 22.80 5.19 8.88
CA TRP A 90 23.49 5.79 7.73
C TRP A 90 22.60 6.54 6.75
N MET A 91 21.29 6.27 6.73
CA MET A 91 20.32 6.94 5.86
C MET A 91 19.50 8.04 6.58
N ARG A 92 19.79 8.29 7.87
CA ARG A 92 19.07 9.30 8.64
C ARG A 92 19.37 10.71 8.14
N PRO A 93 18.35 11.59 8.06
CA PRO A 93 18.57 13.01 7.80
C PRO A 93 19.53 13.60 8.83
N LYS A 94 20.37 14.54 8.37
CA LYS A 94 21.37 15.21 9.19
C LYS A 94 20.67 15.92 10.37
N GLY A 95 20.75 15.35 11.58
CA GLY A 95 20.11 15.86 12.80
C GLY A 95 19.29 14.85 13.59
N TRP A 96 18.98 13.67 13.03
CA TRP A 96 18.24 12.61 13.74
C TRP A 96 19.17 11.58 14.38
N GLY A 97 19.39 11.70 15.70
CA GLY A 97 19.96 10.63 16.53
C GLY A 97 21.46 10.36 16.32
N ARG A 98 22.29 11.40 16.22
CA ARG A 98 23.75 11.26 16.21
C ARG A 98 24.22 10.75 17.59
N GLY A 99 24.56 9.47 17.71
CA GLY A 99 25.21 8.90 18.90
C GLY A 99 24.38 7.97 19.80
N LEU A 100 23.26 7.41 19.32
CA LEU A 100 22.53 6.41 20.09
C LEU A 100 23.21 5.02 19.99
N PRO A 101 23.57 4.38 21.12
CA PRO A 101 24.09 3.00 21.12
C PRO A 101 22.97 1.99 20.84
N ARG A 102 23.39 0.78 20.44
CA ARG A 102 22.52 -0.36 20.11
C ARG A 102 21.64 -0.79 21.27
#